data_AF-A0A3N5GRM6-F1
#
_entry.id   AF-A0A3N5GRM6-F1
#
_cell.length_a   1.000
_cell.length_b   1.000
_cell.length_c   1.000
_cell.angle_alpha   90.00
_cell.angle_beta   90.00
_cell.angle_gamma   90.00
#
_symmetry.space_group_name_H-M   'P 1'
#
loop_
_entity.id
_entity.type
_entity.pdbx_description
1 polymer ?
#
loop_
_entity_poly.entity_id
_entity_poly.type
_entity_poly.pdbx_seq_one_letter_code
_entity_poly.pdbx_strand_id
1 'polypeptide(L)'
;MLTNEQSRFLREEKEALTNILLKLAEIGVSQDELTTLQKAIIQLDELFLIVVVGEFNAGKSALVNAMLGEKVLPEGATPTTSRVTLVKWGEQVSEQVMDEGFSTCTYP
;
A
#
# COMPACT_ATOMS: atom_id res chain seq x y z
N MET A 1 -3.30 -1.21 7.89
CA MET A 1 -2.51 -2.27 8.56
C MET A 1 -3.25 -3.58 8.34
N LEU A 2 -2.55 -4.68 8.04
CA LEU A 2 -3.21 -5.98 7.88
C LEU A 2 -3.81 -6.40 9.23
N THR A 3 -4.99 -7.02 9.22
CA THR A 3 -5.53 -7.65 10.43
C THR A 3 -4.60 -8.77 10.90
N ASN A 4 -4.73 -9.22 12.16
CA ASN A 4 -3.94 -10.35 12.66
C ASN A 4 -4.13 -11.61 11.80
N GLU A 5 -5.35 -11.83 11.31
CA GLU A 5 -5.67 -12.95 10.42
C GLU A 5 -5.02 -12.80 9.05
N GLN A 6 -5.08 -11.60 8.44
CA GLN A 6 -4.43 -11.31 7.16
C GLN A 6 -2.90 -11.40 7.27
N SER A 7 -2.32 -10.92 8.37
CA SER A 7 -0.88 -10.99 8.63
C SER A 7 -0.42 -12.44 8.80
N ARG A 8 -1.22 -13.27 9.48
CA ARG A 8 -0.96 -14.72 9.61
C ARG A 8 -1.04 -15.41 8.26
N PHE A 9 -2.09 -15.15 7.49
CA PHE A 9 -2.26 -15.72 6.15
C PHE A 9 -1.09 -15.35 5.23
N LEU A 10 -0.71 -14.07 5.19
CA LEU A 10 0.41 -13.59 4.40
C LEU A 10 1.73 -14.28 4.78
N ARG A 11 1.94 -14.50 6.09
CA ARG A 11 3.12 -15.20 6.60
C ARG A 11 3.14 -16.67 6.18
N GLU A 12 2.03 -17.39 6.34
CA GLU A 12 1.90 -18.79 5.94
C GLU A 12 2.19 -18.96 4.44
N GLU A 13 1.66 -18.06 3.61
CA GLU A 13 1.85 -18.11 2.17
C GLU A 13 3.32 -17.84 1.77
N LYS A 14 4.00 -16.93 2.47
CA LYS A 14 5.42 -16.67 2.28
C LYS A 14 6.30 -17.84 2.69
N GLU A 15 5.96 -18.49 3.80
CA GLU A 15 6.67 -19.70 4.25
C GLU A 15 6.52 -20.81 3.19
N ALA A 16 5.32 -20.99 2.62
CA ALA A 16 5.08 -21.94 1.54
C ALA A 16 5.88 -21.60 0.26
N LEU A 17 5.86 -20.35 -0.19
CA LEU A 17 6.62 -19.90 -1.37
C LEU A 17 8.13 -20.01 -1.17
N THR A 18 8.62 -19.73 0.02
CA THR A 18 10.05 -19.88 0.38
C THR A 18 10.46 -21.35 0.33
N ASN A 19 9.63 -22.26 0.83
CA ASN A 19 9.87 -23.70 0.73
C ASN A 19 9.91 -24.18 -0.73
N ILE A 20 9.05 -23.63 -1.59
CA ILE A 20 9.09 -23.91 -3.04
C ILE A 20 10.38 -23.38 -3.65
N LEU A 21 10.80 -22.16 -3.33
CA LEU A 21 12.04 -21.56 -3.81
C LEU A 21 13.26 -22.44 -3.48
N LEU A 22 13.35 -22.95 -2.25
CA LEU A 22 14.43 -23.85 -1.82
C LEU A 22 14.46 -25.13 -2.65
N LYS A 23 13.31 -25.75 -2.88
CA LYS A 23 13.21 -26.97 -3.71
C LYS A 23 13.56 -26.71 -5.18
N LEU A 24 13.15 -25.57 -5.74
CA LEU A 24 13.50 -25.19 -7.11
C LEU A 24 15.01 -24.97 -7.26
N ALA A 25 15.65 -24.40 -6.24
CA ALA A 25 17.11 -24.26 -6.22
C ALA A 25 17.83 -25.62 -6.24
N GLU A 26 17.29 -26.64 -5.57
CA GLU A 26 17.84 -28.01 -5.58
C GLU A 26 17.70 -28.71 -6.94
N ILE A 27 16.67 -28.37 -7.73
CA ILE A 27 16.37 -29.02 -9.02
C ILE A 27 17.16 -28.36 -10.18
N GLY A 28 17.98 -27.33 -9.89
CA GLY A 28 18.85 -26.69 -10.89
C GLY A 28 18.13 -25.71 -11.80
N VAL A 29 17.03 -25.11 -11.31
CA VAL A 29 16.34 -23.99 -11.97
C VAL A 29 17.31 -22.82 -12.17
N SER A 30 17.10 -22.02 -13.23
CA SER A 30 17.99 -20.91 -13.54
C SER A 30 17.98 -19.85 -12.41
N GLN A 31 19.13 -19.20 -12.20
CA GLN A 31 19.25 -18.15 -11.19
C GLN A 31 18.29 -16.97 -11.44
N ASP A 32 17.97 -16.68 -12.71
CA ASP A 32 17.05 -15.61 -13.07
C ASP A 32 15.60 -15.91 -12.65
N GLU A 33 15.16 -17.16 -12.81
CA GLU A 33 13.83 -17.62 -12.37
C GLU A 33 13.72 -17.64 -10.84
N LEU A 34 14.75 -18.11 -10.14
CA LEU A 34 14.81 -18.09 -8.68
C LEU A 34 14.78 -16.66 -8.14
N THR A 35 15.54 -15.75 -8.77
CA THR A 35 15.55 -14.33 -8.42
C THR A 35 14.18 -13.68 -8.66
N THR A 36 13.48 -14.07 -9.73
CA THR A 36 12.13 -13.58 -10.03
C THR A 36 11.14 -13.99 -8.95
N LEU A 37 11.14 -15.26 -8.54
CA LEU A 37 10.28 -15.74 -7.45
C LEU A 37 10.63 -15.08 -6.11
N GLN A 38 11.92 -14.94 -5.80
CA GLN A 38 12.36 -14.25 -4.58
C GLN A 38 11.86 -12.80 -4.53
N LYS A 39 11.93 -12.07 -5.64
CA LYS A 39 11.39 -10.71 -5.74
C LYS A 39 9.88 -10.68 -5.53
N ALA A 40 9.14 -11.61 -6.11
CA ALA A 40 7.69 -11.70 -5.90
C ALA A 40 7.33 -11.95 -4.42
N ILE A 41 8.07 -12.82 -3.74
CA ILE A 41 7.88 -13.08 -2.29
C ILE A 41 8.11 -11.81 -1.46
N ILE A 42 9.12 -11.01 -1.80
CA ILE A 42 9.41 -9.74 -1.11
C ILE A 42 8.29 -8.71 -1.38
N GLN A 43 7.82 -8.61 -2.62
CA GLN A 43 6.76 -7.67 -3.00
C GLN A 43 5.43 -7.93 -2.29
N LEU A 44 5.20 -9.14 -1.80
CA LEU A 44 4.03 -9.43 -0.96
C LEU A 44 4.05 -8.67 0.39
N ASP A 45 5.19 -8.13 0.85
CA ASP A 45 5.24 -7.20 2.01
C ASP A 45 4.91 -5.76 1.61
N GLU A 46 4.97 -5.42 0.33
CA GLU A 46 4.80 -4.06 -0.13
C GLU A 46 3.32 -3.70 -0.18
N LEU A 47 2.98 -2.53 0.35
CA LEU A 47 1.65 -1.96 0.19
C LEU A 47 1.39 -1.73 -1.30
N PHE A 48 0.21 -2.13 -1.78
CA PHE A 48 -0.23 -1.73 -3.11
C PHE A 48 -0.49 -0.22 -3.11
N LEU A 49 0.51 0.55 -3.54
CA LEU A 49 0.47 2.01 -3.50
C LEU A 49 -0.06 2.57 -4.81
N ILE A 50 -1.16 3.30 -4.73
CA ILE A 50 -1.68 4.11 -5.84
C ILE A 50 -1.28 5.56 -5.57
N VAL A 51 -0.53 6.16 -6.50
CA VAL A 51 -0.12 7.57 -6.40
C VAL A 51 -0.96 8.41 -7.35
N VAL A 52 -1.70 9.39 -6.81
CA VAL A 52 -2.51 10.33 -7.59
C VAL A 52 -1.79 11.68 -7.65
N VAL A 53 -1.37 12.10 -8.85
CA VAL A 53 -0.62 13.36 -9.10
C VAL A 53 -1.38 14.24 -10.08
N GLY A 54 -1.27 15.56 -9.90
CA GLY A 54 -1.89 16.56 -10.76
C GLY A 54 -1.83 17.96 -10.15
N GLU A 55 -2.15 18.99 -10.94
CA GLU A 55 -2.15 20.39 -10.50
C GLU A 55 -3.05 20.63 -9.28
N PHE A 56 -2.79 21.72 -8.54
CA PHE A 56 -3.65 22.13 -7.43
C PHE A 56 -5.10 22.28 -7.92
N ASN A 57 -6.06 21.84 -7.11
CA ASN A 57 -7.51 21.85 -7.43
C ASN A 57 -7.95 20.99 -8.62
N ALA A 58 -7.13 20.08 -9.14
CA ALA A 58 -7.52 19.13 -10.20
C ALA A 58 -8.50 18.02 -9.76
N GLY A 59 -9.08 18.09 -8.55
CA GLY A 59 -10.02 17.10 -8.06
C GLY A 59 -9.40 15.81 -7.50
N LYS A 60 -8.11 15.81 -7.15
CA LYS A 60 -7.39 14.63 -6.61
C LYS A 60 -8.07 14.01 -5.39
N SER A 61 -8.45 14.83 -4.39
CA SER A 61 -9.17 14.36 -3.20
C SER A 61 -10.53 13.77 -3.56
N ALA A 62 -11.23 14.36 -4.54
CA ALA A 62 -12.53 13.88 -4.99
C ALA A 62 -12.42 12.52 -5.70
N LEU A 63 -11.36 12.28 -6.47
CA LEU A 63 -11.08 10.97 -7.06
C LEU A 63 -10.87 9.90 -5.97
N VAL A 64 -10.03 10.19 -4.97
CA VAL A 64 -9.77 9.27 -3.87
C VAL A 64 -11.05 8.99 -3.08
N ASN A 65 -11.83 10.02 -2.75
CA ASN A 65 -13.13 9.86 -2.09
C ASN A 65 -14.11 9.02 -2.92
N ALA A 66 -14.16 9.22 -4.23
CA ALA A 66 -14.99 8.40 -5.12
C ALA A 66 -14.55 6.93 -5.15
N MET A 67 -13.25 6.65 -5.08
CA MET A 67 -12.73 5.28 -4.95
C MET A 67 -13.05 4.65 -3.60
N LEU A 68 -13.06 5.45 -2.53
CA LEU A 68 -13.41 5.00 -1.17
C LEU A 68 -14.94 4.91 -0.95
N GLY A 69 -15.75 5.52 -1.83
CA GLY A 69 -17.21 5.59 -1.70
C GLY A 69 -17.70 6.60 -0.65
N GLU A 70 -16.80 7.29 0.05
CA GLU A 70 -17.11 8.25 1.11
C GLU A 70 -16.19 9.49 1.06
N LYS A 71 -16.61 10.58 1.73
CA LYS A 71 -15.84 11.83 1.81
C LYS A 71 -14.80 11.77 2.92
N VAL A 72 -13.70 11.09 2.66
CA VAL A 72 -12.59 10.88 3.61
C VAL A 72 -11.61 12.05 3.63
N LEU A 73 -11.25 12.57 2.46
CA LEU A 73 -10.33 13.69 2.29
C LEU A 73 -11.08 15.01 2.10
N PRO A 74 -10.53 16.15 2.57
CA PRO A 74 -11.13 17.46 2.35
C PRO A 74 -11.12 17.84 0.86
N GLU A 75 -12.25 18.39 0.39
CA GLU A 75 -12.50 18.85 -0.98
C GLU A 75 -12.75 20.38 -0.97
N GLY A 76 -12.17 21.14 -1.91
CA GLY A 76 -12.41 22.60 -1.98
C GLY A 76 -11.45 23.37 -2.90
N ALA A 77 -11.82 24.62 -3.23
CA ALA A 77 -11.11 25.51 -4.17
C ALA A 77 -9.95 26.32 -3.54
N THR A 78 -9.84 26.35 -2.22
CA THR A 78 -8.60 26.78 -1.54
C THR A 78 -7.47 25.79 -1.85
N PRO A 79 -6.18 26.17 -1.84
CA PRO A 79 -5.09 25.21 -1.93
C PRO A 79 -5.17 24.27 -0.72
N THR A 80 -5.91 23.17 -0.87
CA THR A 80 -6.32 22.32 0.27
C THR A 80 -5.29 21.21 0.52
N THR A 81 -4.27 21.12 -0.34
CA THR A 81 -3.19 20.12 -0.28
C THR A 81 -1.90 20.75 -0.77
N SER A 82 -1.20 21.50 0.09
CA SER A 82 0.25 21.74 -0.04
C SER A 82 1.07 20.53 0.43
N ARG A 83 0.40 19.45 0.85
CA ARG A 83 0.93 18.31 1.57
C ARG A 83 0.58 17.00 0.88
N VAL A 84 1.52 16.07 0.85
CA VAL A 84 1.31 14.69 0.41
C VAL A 84 0.54 13.96 1.51
N THR A 85 -0.58 13.34 1.16
CA THR A 85 -1.41 12.58 2.11
C THR A 85 -1.40 11.10 1.76
N LEU A 86 -0.90 10.27 2.67
CA LEU A 86 -0.99 8.83 2.58
C LEU A 86 -2.30 8.37 3.23
N VAL A 87 -3.23 7.88 2.42
CA VAL A 87 -4.45 7.21 2.93
C VAL A 87 -4.15 5.72 3.10
N LYS A 88 -4.41 5.18 4.29
CA LYS A 88 -4.23 3.75 4.57
C LYS A 88 -5.39 3.22 5.42
N TRP A 89 -5.57 1.90 5.40
CA TRP A 89 -6.55 1.28 6.29
C TRP A 89 -6.18 1.45 7.77
N GLY A 90 -7.17 1.79 8.60
CA GLY A 90 -7.11 1.70 10.07
C GLY A 90 -8.49 1.66 10.70
N GLU A 91 -8.61 0.99 11.86
CA GLU A 91 -9.89 0.75 12.55
C GLU A 91 -10.66 2.02 12.89
N GLN A 92 -9.96 3.15 13.02
CA GLN A 92 -10.54 4.44 13.34
C GLN A 92 -10.09 5.49 12.31
N VAL A 93 -11.00 6.41 12.01
CA VAL A 93 -10.68 7.58 11.21
C VAL A 93 -9.73 8.48 11.99
N SER A 94 -8.52 8.70 11.48
CA SER A 94 -7.53 9.57 12.13
C SER A 94 -6.66 10.26 11.09
N GLU A 95 -6.18 11.46 11.42
CA GLU A 95 -5.17 12.16 10.64
C GLU A 95 -3.95 12.46 11.52
N GLN A 96 -2.78 12.07 11.04
CA GLN A 96 -1.50 12.34 11.68
C GLN A 96 -0.63 13.19 10.74
N VAL A 97 -0.29 14.38 11.20
CA VAL A 97 0.65 15.27 10.54
C VAL A 97 2.06 14.89 10.96
N MET A 98 2.86 14.36 10.04
CA MET A 98 4.25 13.98 10.32
C MET A 98 5.17 15.20 10.21
N ASP A 99 5.01 16.00 9.16
CA ASP A 99 5.73 17.26 8.94
C ASP A 99 4.92 18.23 8.05
N GLU A 100 5.53 19.38 7.71
CA GLU A 100 4.93 20.41 6.85
C GLU A 100 4.57 19.92 5.44
N GLY A 101 5.15 18.81 4.97
CA GLY A 101 4.95 18.27 3.62
C GLY A 101 4.15 16.97 3.57
N PHE A 102 3.94 16.28 4.69
CA PHE A 102 3.38 14.92 4.72
C PHE A 102 2.38 14.69 5.85
N SER A 103 1.25 14.06 5.52
CA SER A 103 0.26 13.55 6.48
C SER A 103 -0.12 12.09 6.18
N THR A 104 -0.56 11.37 7.21
CA THR A 104 -1.16 10.04 7.08
C THR A 104 -2.60 10.10 7.57
N CYS A 105 -3.53 9.66 6.74
CA CYS A 105 -4.93 9.48 7.10
C CYS A 105 -5.24 7.98 7.20
N THR A 106 -5.87 7.57 8.31
CA THR A 106 -6.44 6.23 8.45
C THR A 106 -7.94 6.26 8.22
N TYR A 107 -8.46 5.27 7.51
CA TYR A 107 -9.89 5.11 7.25
C TYR A 107 -10.21 3.59 7.14
N PRO A 108 -11.34 3.10 7.68
CA PRO A 108 -11.66 1.67 7.75
C PRO A 108 -12.09 1.02 6.42
#